data_AF-A0A1Q6QIR5-F1
#
_entry.id   AF-A0A1Q6QIR5-F1
#
_cell.length_a   1.000
_cell.length_b   1.000
_cell.length_c   1.000
_cell.angle_alpha   90.00
_cell.angle_beta   90.00
_cell.angle_gamma   90.00
#
_symmetry.space_group_name_H-M   'P 1'
#
loop_
_entity.id
_entity.type
_entity.pdbx_description
1 polymer ?
#
loop_
_entity_poly.entity_id
_entity_poly.type
_entity_poly.pdbx_seq_one_letter_code
_entity_poly.pdbx_strand_id
1 'polypeptide(L)'
;MRKKLTALFLSLVLLGLTACQQPTAPTEPTQEQPASLQGMYDGFMDAVSPDFAYDIALELTTNPKYFNSALGGRNAGSDAEHATADYLAGVMAEIGLTDVEKTAASCDRWQFNGASFTVDGKEYPVYSYATASTPTEGITAELVYAGKGTMWDYQELDVTGKIVLIDIDQRADWWITYPMLEAEHQGAAAVLAANVGGFAQIADDALNSQDICGPANIPTLSISVAASRELQEKLAAGTVTATLVVDNQVEVDTGTTYNVTGVLKGKSSDRQILVGGHYDVHFWGFQDDNCAVGLVLSMAKALVDSGYQPENDIVFCLHGAEEWGSSYTQYDWTVGAWEMINQVHPEWVGKTLAFINFELPAYEFDTYTSTYSAPEMFSMLDYFANEYAYSPDPEGCFPDGVLTEGYQTYTYSDDFSYYAAGVPSTVNGFLLQKDMETVFPFYLDIYHSQYDTPDTYNEAVMDFNIRYYGALAMYIDQTPALYLDFTAQYDRILAAMNEPLMAESGVDTAAFQAALEELRRFGLLEETMKELGERIGQQLDRRFGRFLELGVLVFSGQKEAGEILCRCGRVEAFLEEWRRNP
;
A
#
# COMPACT_ATOMS: atom_id res chain seq x y z
N MET A 1 7.13 -87.17 -52.27
CA MET A 1 8.10 -87.81 -53.19
C MET A 1 9.18 -86.79 -53.56
N ARG A 2 10.46 -87.09 -53.26
CA ARG A 2 11.73 -86.59 -53.86
C ARG A 2 11.96 -85.05 -53.82
N LYS A 3 13.12 -84.46 -53.50
CA LYS A 3 14.53 -84.79 -53.14
C LYS A 3 15.11 -83.44 -52.60
N LYS A 4 15.77 -83.35 -51.44
CA LYS A 4 17.24 -83.45 -51.18
C LYS A 4 18.19 -82.66 -52.10
N LEU A 5 18.99 -81.78 -51.45
CA LEU A 5 20.44 -81.48 -51.65
C LEU A 5 20.87 -80.84 -53.00
N THR A 6 21.84 -79.93 -53.16
CA THR A 6 23.08 -79.58 -52.43
C THR A 6 23.62 -78.23 -52.96
N ALA A 7 24.45 -77.57 -52.14
CA ALA A 7 25.58 -76.66 -52.39
C ALA A 7 26.05 -76.35 -53.84
N LEU A 8 26.51 -75.12 -54.12
CA LEU A 8 27.92 -74.69 -53.96
C LEU A 8 28.12 -73.23 -54.43
N PHE A 9 29.07 -72.55 -53.77
CA PHE A 9 29.64 -71.23 -54.01
C PHE A 9 30.04 -70.93 -55.47
N LEU A 10 29.78 -69.69 -55.94
CA LEU A 10 30.81 -68.87 -56.58
C LEU A 10 30.47 -67.38 -56.47
N SER A 11 31.42 -66.65 -55.88
CA SER A 11 31.48 -65.22 -55.64
C SER A 11 32.14 -64.49 -56.83
N LEU A 12 31.57 -63.37 -57.30
CA LEU A 12 32.15 -62.00 -57.23
C LEU A 12 31.33 -61.01 -58.09
N VAL A 13 30.66 -60.07 -57.40
CA VAL A 13 30.79 -58.59 -57.50
C VAL A 13 30.50 -57.89 -58.85
N LEU A 14 29.42 -57.09 -58.92
CA LEU A 14 29.42 -55.62 -58.81
C LEU A 14 27.99 -55.02 -58.93
N LEU A 15 27.66 -54.20 -57.92
CA LEU A 15 26.81 -52.99 -57.94
C LEU A 15 25.29 -53.11 -58.22
N GLY A 16 24.53 -53.02 -57.12
CA GLY A 16 23.19 -52.43 -57.08
C GLY A 16 23.04 -51.66 -55.77
N LEU A 17 22.89 -50.34 -55.88
CA LEU A 17 22.75 -49.39 -54.78
C LEU A 17 21.50 -49.65 -53.94
N THR A 18 21.66 -49.79 -52.63
CA THR A 18 20.59 -49.56 -51.64
C THR A 18 21.20 -48.82 -50.45
N ALA A 19 20.67 -47.63 -50.20
CA ALA A 19 21.06 -46.74 -49.13
C ALA A 19 20.79 -47.38 -47.75
N CYS A 20 21.81 -47.40 -46.89
CA CYS A 20 21.64 -47.66 -45.47
C CYS A 20 21.07 -46.40 -44.80
N GLN A 21 19.87 -46.49 -44.24
CA GLN A 21 19.40 -45.56 -43.22
C GLN A 21 20.29 -45.69 -41.98
N GLN A 22 20.86 -44.57 -41.53
CA GLN A 22 21.49 -44.46 -40.22
C GLN A 22 20.40 -44.50 -39.13
N PRO A 23 20.67 -45.09 -37.95
CA PRO A 23 19.79 -44.94 -36.80
C PRO A 23 19.81 -43.45 -36.38
N THR A 24 18.63 -42.83 -36.30
CA THR A 24 18.46 -41.50 -35.71
C THR A 24 18.87 -41.54 -34.25
N ALA A 25 19.84 -40.71 -33.87
CA ALA A 25 20.16 -40.45 -32.48
C ALA A 25 18.93 -39.90 -31.74
N PRO A 26 18.77 -40.16 -30.43
CA PRO A 26 17.76 -39.47 -29.63
C PRO A 26 18.05 -37.97 -29.72
N THR A 27 17.05 -37.16 -30.05
CA THR A 27 17.12 -35.71 -29.93
C THR A 27 17.40 -35.40 -28.46
N GLU A 28 18.58 -34.86 -28.16
CA GLU A 28 18.83 -34.26 -26.85
C GLU A 28 17.76 -33.20 -26.60
N PRO A 29 17.23 -33.07 -25.37
CA PRO A 29 16.39 -31.93 -25.04
C PRO A 29 17.23 -30.69 -25.30
N THR A 30 16.71 -29.77 -26.10
CA THR A 30 17.29 -28.44 -26.29
C THR A 30 17.46 -27.85 -24.90
N GLN A 31 18.69 -27.79 -24.39
CA GLN A 31 18.99 -26.97 -23.22
C GLN A 31 18.76 -25.54 -23.69
N GLU A 32 17.61 -24.95 -23.34
CA GLU A 32 17.45 -23.51 -23.42
C GLU A 32 18.63 -22.88 -22.67
N GLN A 33 19.37 -22.01 -23.36
CA GLN A 33 20.38 -21.21 -22.69
C GLN A 33 19.65 -20.37 -21.63
N PRO A 34 20.20 -20.23 -20.41
CA PRO A 34 19.61 -19.32 -19.43
C PRO A 34 19.48 -17.94 -20.09
N ALA A 35 18.30 -17.33 -19.94
CA ALA A 35 18.04 -16.00 -20.47
C ALA A 35 19.12 -15.04 -19.99
N SER A 36 19.62 -14.17 -20.89
CA SER A 36 20.47 -13.06 -20.46
C SER A 36 19.66 -12.16 -19.54
N LEU A 37 20.33 -11.45 -18.62
CA LEU A 37 19.67 -10.48 -17.73
C LEU A 37 18.83 -9.47 -18.52
N GLN A 38 19.38 -8.90 -19.60
CA GLN A 38 18.64 -8.07 -20.55
C GLN A 38 17.38 -8.75 -21.09
N GLY A 39 17.48 -10.01 -21.53
CA GLY A 39 16.34 -10.74 -22.10
C GLY A 39 15.22 -10.99 -21.08
N MET A 40 15.55 -11.10 -19.79
CA MET A 40 14.54 -11.20 -18.73
C MET A 40 13.78 -9.88 -18.57
N TYR A 41 14.49 -8.74 -18.51
CA TYR A 41 13.85 -7.43 -18.44
C TYR A 41 13.04 -7.11 -19.71
N ASP A 42 13.60 -7.34 -20.90
CA ASP A 42 12.87 -7.14 -22.16
C ASP A 42 11.58 -7.97 -22.19
N GLY A 43 11.65 -9.24 -21.76
CA GLY A 43 10.49 -10.11 -21.67
C GLY A 43 9.42 -9.61 -20.70
N PHE A 44 9.81 -9.09 -19.54
CA PHE A 44 8.89 -8.44 -18.60
C PHE A 44 8.27 -7.18 -19.23
N MET A 45 9.09 -6.29 -19.79
CA MET A 45 8.64 -5.04 -20.42
C MET A 45 7.66 -5.29 -21.58
N ASP A 46 7.90 -6.32 -22.40
CA ASP A 46 7.02 -6.71 -23.50
C ASP A 46 5.68 -7.28 -23.02
N ALA A 47 5.63 -7.79 -21.78
CA ALA A 47 4.43 -8.39 -21.18
C ALA A 47 3.58 -7.41 -20.34
N VAL A 48 4.09 -6.21 -20.05
CA VAL A 48 3.35 -5.16 -19.32
C VAL A 48 2.07 -4.77 -20.05
N SER A 49 0.97 -4.64 -19.30
CA SER A 49 -0.34 -4.26 -19.82
C SER A 49 -1.02 -3.21 -18.92
N PRO A 50 -0.91 -1.91 -19.24
CA PRO A 50 -1.67 -0.88 -18.54
C PRO A 50 -3.19 -1.03 -18.74
N ASP A 51 -3.63 -1.57 -19.88
CA ASP A 51 -5.05 -1.91 -20.12
C ASP A 51 -5.61 -2.88 -19.08
N PHE A 52 -4.85 -3.94 -18.74
CA PHE A 52 -5.27 -4.89 -17.71
C PHE A 52 -5.38 -4.23 -16.34
N ALA A 53 -4.44 -3.35 -15.99
CA ALA A 53 -4.51 -2.59 -14.75
C ALA A 53 -5.75 -1.68 -14.71
N TYR A 54 -6.02 -0.96 -15.81
CA TYR A 54 -7.20 -0.11 -15.94
C TYR A 54 -8.51 -0.90 -15.84
N ASP A 55 -8.62 -2.05 -16.52
CA ASP A 55 -9.82 -2.89 -16.49
C ASP A 55 -10.14 -3.39 -15.08
N ILE A 56 -9.12 -3.75 -14.30
CA ILE A 56 -9.28 -4.11 -12.88
C ILE A 56 -9.77 -2.91 -12.07
N ALA A 57 -9.09 -1.76 -12.18
CA ALA A 57 -9.48 -0.56 -11.45
C ALA A 57 -10.92 -0.15 -11.79
N LEU A 58 -11.29 -0.17 -13.07
CA LEU A 58 -12.63 0.17 -13.55
C LEU A 58 -13.70 -0.83 -13.05
N GLU A 59 -13.42 -2.13 -13.06
CA GLU A 59 -14.34 -3.15 -12.52
C GLU A 59 -14.61 -2.90 -11.03
N LEU A 60 -13.56 -2.64 -10.27
CA LEU A 60 -13.65 -2.33 -8.85
C LEU A 60 -14.38 -1.02 -8.58
N THR A 61 -14.24 -0.02 -9.45
CA THR A 61 -14.85 1.32 -9.34
C THR A 61 -16.28 1.39 -9.88
N THR A 62 -16.72 0.47 -10.75
CA THR A 62 -18.05 0.56 -11.40
C THR A 62 -19.00 -0.60 -11.11
N ASN A 63 -18.51 -1.76 -10.64
CA ASN A 63 -19.39 -2.89 -10.36
C ASN A 63 -20.05 -2.78 -8.97
N PRO A 64 -21.39 -2.65 -8.89
CA PRO A 64 -22.11 -2.49 -7.63
C PRO A 64 -22.02 -3.69 -6.68
N LYS A 65 -21.51 -4.84 -7.14
CA LYS A 65 -21.19 -5.97 -6.25
C LYS A 65 -20.11 -5.62 -5.23
N TYR A 66 -19.27 -4.64 -5.53
CA TYR A 66 -18.10 -4.26 -4.73
C TYR A 66 -18.29 -2.93 -4.00
N PHE A 67 -19.54 -2.47 -3.83
CA PHE A 67 -19.89 -1.26 -3.09
C PHE A 67 -20.81 -1.53 -1.89
N ASN A 68 -20.65 -0.69 -0.88
CA ASN A 68 -21.51 -0.60 0.29
C ASN A 68 -22.80 0.17 -0.01
N SER A 69 -22.72 1.23 -0.82
CA SER A 69 -23.83 2.15 -1.06
C SER A 69 -23.94 2.63 -2.52
N ALA A 70 -24.98 3.43 -2.80
CA ALA A 70 -25.18 4.04 -4.12
C ALA A 70 -24.13 5.10 -4.51
N LEU A 71 -23.32 5.57 -3.55
CA LEU A 71 -22.19 6.46 -3.78
C LEU A 71 -20.84 5.72 -3.68
N GLY A 72 -20.87 4.38 -3.75
CA GLY A 72 -19.70 3.55 -3.57
C GLY A 72 -19.45 3.17 -2.10
N GLY A 73 -18.18 3.04 -1.76
CA GLY A 73 -17.63 2.67 -0.48
C GLY A 73 -17.30 1.19 -0.43
N ARG A 74 -16.12 0.83 0.05
CA ARG A 74 -15.73 -0.55 0.31
C ARG A 74 -15.04 -0.61 1.66
N ASN A 75 -15.79 -0.32 2.71
CA ASN A 75 -15.25 -0.07 4.04
C ASN A 75 -14.76 -1.36 4.72
N ALA A 76 -13.93 -1.22 5.75
CA ALA A 76 -13.42 -2.35 6.52
C ALA A 76 -14.48 -3.23 7.17
N GLY A 77 -14.20 -4.53 7.16
CA GLY A 77 -15.05 -5.63 7.59
C GLY A 77 -16.36 -5.77 6.83
N SER A 78 -16.62 -5.00 5.76
CA SER A 78 -17.92 -4.92 5.11
C SER A 78 -18.18 -6.07 4.12
N ASP A 79 -19.45 -6.24 3.74
CA ASP A 79 -19.82 -7.25 2.76
C ASP A 79 -19.18 -6.97 1.38
N ALA A 80 -18.99 -5.69 1.01
CA ALA A 80 -18.35 -5.30 -0.23
C ALA A 80 -16.84 -5.57 -0.22
N GLU A 81 -16.16 -5.31 0.89
CA GLU A 81 -14.75 -5.66 1.08
C GLU A 81 -14.58 -7.18 0.92
N HIS A 82 -15.40 -7.98 1.61
CA HIS A 82 -15.33 -9.44 1.54
C HIS A 82 -15.60 -9.99 0.13
N ALA A 83 -16.59 -9.42 -0.57
CA ALA A 83 -16.90 -9.79 -1.94
C ALA A 83 -15.78 -9.42 -2.93
N THR A 84 -15.08 -8.32 -2.65
CA THR A 84 -13.93 -7.87 -3.43
C THR A 84 -12.72 -8.78 -3.17
N ALA A 85 -12.45 -9.13 -1.93
CA ALA A 85 -11.38 -10.06 -1.58
C ALA A 85 -11.53 -11.41 -2.30
N ASP A 86 -12.76 -11.94 -2.40
CA ASP A 86 -13.06 -13.16 -3.16
C ASP A 86 -12.81 -12.99 -4.66
N TYR A 87 -13.13 -11.83 -5.22
CA TYR A 87 -12.85 -11.51 -6.62
C TYR A 87 -11.35 -11.43 -6.89
N LEU A 88 -10.60 -10.70 -6.06
CA LEU A 88 -9.16 -10.52 -6.19
C LEU A 88 -8.40 -11.85 -6.08
N ALA A 89 -8.80 -12.72 -5.16
CA ALA A 89 -8.25 -14.08 -5.07
C ALA A 89 -8.51 -14.88 -6.36
N GLY A 90 -9.69 -14.71 -6.96
CA GLY A 90 -10.01 -15.28 -8.27
C GLY A 90 -9.08 -14.77 -9.37
N VAL A 91 -8.88 -13.46 -9.46
CA VAL A 91 -7.98 -12.83 -10.44
C VAL A 91 -6.54 -13.30 -10.27
N MET A 92 -6.02 -13.35 -9.04
CA MET A 92 -4.67 -13.86 -8.75
C MET A 92 -4.50 -15.31 -9.21
N ALA A 93 -5.50 -16.17 -8.99
CA ALA A 93 -5.48 -17.55 -9.45
C ALA A 93 -5.54 -17.65 -10.99
N GLU A 94 -6.32 -16.79 -11.65
CA GLU A 94 -6.41 -16.73 -13.12
C GLU A 94 -5.12 -16.22 -13.78
N ILE A 95 -4.42 -15.29 -13.13
CA ILE A 95 -3.07 -14.86 -13.54
C ILE A 95 -2.09 -16.04 -13.51
N GLY A 96 -2.30 -17.02 -12.63
CA GLY A 96 -1.43 -18.19 -12.47
C GLY A 96 -0.51 -18.11 -11.26
N LEU A 97 -0.79 -17.21 -10.30
CA LEU A 97 -0.12 -17.21 -9.01
C LEU A 97 -0.45 -18.48 -8.22
N THR A 98 0.46 -18.89 -7.36
CA THR A 98 0.31 -20.05 -6.46
C THR A 98 0.07 -19.59 -5.03
N ASP A 99 -0.31 -20.51 -4.14
CA ASP A 99 -0.58 -20.22 -2.72
C ASP A 99 -1.48 -18.99 -2.54
N VAL A 100 -2.54 -18.91 -3.37
CA VAL A 100 -3.49 -17.81 -3.30
C VAL A 100 -4.36 -17.97 -2.07
N GLU A 101 -4.26 -17.01 -1.16
CA GLU A 101 -4.94 -17.04 0.14
C GLU A 101 -5.72 -15.76 0.40
N LYS A 102 -6.84 -15.92 1.09
CA LYS A 102 -7.59 -14.82 1.69
C LYS A 102 -7.36 -14.89 3.20
N THR A 103 -6.46 -14.05 3.69
CA THR A 103 -5.93 -14.12 5.05
C THR A 103 -6.68 -13.17 5.95
N ALA A 104 -7.35 -13.71 6.96
CA ALA A 104 -8.15 -12.93 7.91
C ALA A 104 -7.24 -12.15 8.88
N ALA A 105 -7.61 -10.89 9.13
CA ALA A 105 -7.04 -10.03 10.16
C ALA A 105 -8.17 -9.39 11.00
N SER A 106 -7.87 -9.05 12.26
CA SER A 106 -8.87 -8.43 13.14
C SER A 106 -9.03 -6.96 12.78
N CYS A 107 -10.26 -6.47 12.77
CA CYS A 107 -10.55 -5.04 12.61
C CYS A 107 -11.89 -4.70 13.29
N ASP A 108 -12.20 -3.43 13.37
CA ASP A 108 -13.57 -2.97 13.57
C ASP A 108 -14.32 -3.06 12.23
N ARG A 109 -15.60 -3.40 12.30
CA ARG A 109 -16.45 -3.50 11.10
C ARG A 109 -17.21 -2.20 10.89
N TRP A 110 -17.27 -1.75 9.63
CA TRP A 110 -18.13 -0.66 9.19
C TRP A 110 -18.94 -1.05 7.95
N GLN A 111 -20.25 -1.27 8.13
CA GLN A 111 -21.19 -1.48 7.03
C GLN A 111 -22.10 -0.25 6.86
N PHE A 112 -21.90 0.50 5.77
CA PHE A 112 -22.74 1.65 5.41
C PHE A 112 -23.70 1.30 4.27
N ASN A 113 -24.98 1.09 4.55
CA ASN A 113 -25.95 0.68 3.53
C ASN A 113 -26.66 1.86 2.84
N GLY A 114 -26.49 3.08 3.39
CA GLY A 114 -27.02 4.30 2.81
C GLY A 114 -27.59 5.26 3.84
N ALA A 115 -27.86 6.48 3.39
CA ALA A 115 -28.48 7.52 4.19
C ALA A 115 -29.36 8.45 3.33
N SER A 116 -30.28 9.15 3.97
CA SER A 116 -31.09 10.21 3.34
C SER A 116 -31.26 11.37 4.31
N PHE A 117 -31.11 12.60 3.80
CA PHE A 117 -31.34 13.83 4.56
C PHE A 117 -32.32 14.72 3.80
N THR A 118 -33.42 15.10 4.47
CA THR A 118 -34.52 15.86 3.84
C THR A 118 -34.92 17.08 4.67
N VAL A 119 -35.11 18.21 4.00
CA VAL A 119 -35.67 19.46 4.56
C VAL A 119 -36.76 19.98 3.64
N ASP A 120 -37.95 20.28 4.17
CA ASP A 120 -39.10 20.77 3.39
C ASP A 120 -39.48 19.88 2.18
N GLY A 121 -39.22 18.57 2.26
CA GLY A 121 -39.43 17.62 1.16
C GLY A 121 -38.38 17.68 0.04
N LYS A 122 -37.33 18.49 0.18
CA LYS A 122 -36.13 18.46 -0.65
C LYS A 122 -35.09 17.54 -0.01
N GLU A 123 -34.58 16.60 -0.79
CA GLU A 123 -33.47 15.72 -0.42
C GLU A 123 -32.13 16.37 -0.74
N TYR A 124 -31.15 16.16 0.13
CA TYR A 124 -29.77 16.60 -0.05
C TYR A 124 -28.84 15.37 -0.01
N PRO A 125 -27.89 15.24 -0.95
CA PRO A 125 -26.89 14.18 -0.90
C PRO A 125 -26.06 14.25 0.39
N VAL A 126 -25.84 13.09 0.99
CA VAL A 126 -25.03 12.91 2.20
C VAL A 126 -24.27 11.59 2.11
N TYR A 127 -23.13 11.52 2.78
CA TYR A 127 -22.32 10.31 2.91
C TYR A 127 -21.89 10.13 4.37
N SER A 128 -21.79 8.90 4.86
CA SER A 128 -21.54 8.63 6.28
C SER A 128 -20.05 8.51 6.58
N TYR A 129 -19.69 8.87 7.81
CA TYR A 129 -18.46 8.42 8.47
C TYR A 129 -18.72 7.11 9.23
N ALA A 130 -17.70 6.46 9.79
CA ALA A 130 -17.82 5.27 10.65
C ALA A 130 -18.44 5.61 12.03
N THR A 131 -19.73 5.99 12.04
CA THR A 131 -20.47 6.48 13.23
C THR A 131 -21.84 5.80 13.40
N ALA A 132 -22.65 6.19 14.39
CA ALA A 132 -23.91 5.51 14.69
C ALA A 132 -24.94 5.59 13.55
N SER A 133 -25.84 4.61 13.51
CA SER A 133 -27.09 4.69 12.75
C SER A 133 -28.16 5.52 13.48
N THR A 134 -29.18 5.91 12.73
CA THR A 134 -30.45 6.36 13.32
C THR A 134 -31.34 5.15 13.63
N PRO A 135 -32.42 5.31 14.42
CA PRO A 135 -33.54 4.37 14.37
C PRO A 135 -34.06 4.18 12.93
N THR A 136 -34.74 3.06 12.65
CA THR A 136 -35.23 2.73 11.30
C THR A 136 -36.17 3.79 10.72
N GLU A 137 -36.97 4.45 11.57
CA GLU A 137 -37.84 5.56 11.19
C GLU A 137 -37.11 6.90 10.97
N GLY A 138 -35.81 6.96 11.26
CA GLY A 138 -34.99 8.17 11.24
C GLY A 138 -35.18 9.07 12.46
N ILE A 139 -34.45 10.17 12.45
CA ILE A 139 -34.58 11.27 13.40
C ILE A 139 -35.23 12.44 12.67
N THR A 140 -36.33 12.96 13.22
CA THR A 140 -36.90 14.25 12.77
C THR A 140 -36.76 15.27 13.89
N ALA A 141 -35.93 16.28 13.67
CA ALA A 141 -35.58 17.26 14.68
C ALA A 141 -35.32 18.65 14.06
N GLU A 142 -35.19 19.66 14.91
CA GLU A 142 -34.73 20.98 14.47
C GLU A 142 -33.27 20.89 14.02
N LEU A 143 -32.95 21.63 12.95
CA LEU A 143 -31.59 21.84 12.47
C LEU A 143 -31.01 23.11 13.12
N VAL A 144 -29.76 23.06 13.58
CA VAL A 144 -29.05 24.22 14.14
C VAL A 144 -27.66 24.31 13.53
N TYR A 145 -27.26 25.51 13.11
CA TYR A 145 -25.90 25.77 12.64
C TYR A 145 -25.00 26.15 13.82
N ALA A 146 -23.87 25.46 13.98
CA ALA A 146 -22.95 25.64 15.10
C ALA A 146 -21.54 26.06 14.65
N GLY A 147 -21.44 26.85 13.56
CA GLY A 147 -20.15 27.36 13.09
C GLY A 147 -19.19 26.21 12.76
N LYS A 148 -18.01 26.23 13.40
CA LYS A 148 -16.98 25.19 13.25
C LYS A 148 -17.20 23.96 14.13
N GLY A 149 -18.21 23.97 15.00
CA GLY A 149 -18.47 22.89 15.96
C GLY A 149 -17.46 22.86 17.11
N THR A 150 -16.81 23.97 17.44
CA THR A 150 -15.94 24.06 18.62
C THR A 150 -16.77 24.28 19.88
N MET A 151 -16.20 24.00 21.06
CA MET A 151 -16.86 24.25 22.35
C MET A 151 -17.33 25.71 22.54
N TRP A 152 -16.71 26.66 21.84
CA TRP A 152 -17.09 28.07 21.90
C TRP A 152 -18.35 28.37 21.09
N ASP A 153 -18.56 27.64 20.00
CA ASP A 153 -19.71 27.83 19.11
C ASP A 153 -21.03 27.41 19.81
N TYR A 154 -20.96 26.52 20.82
CA TYR A 154 -22.12 26.03 21.55
C TYR A 154 -22.56 26.86 22.76
N GLN A 155 -21.77 27.86 23.20
CA GLN A 155 -22.02 28.57 24.48
C GLN A 155 -23.41 29.19 24.62
N GLU A 156 -24.02 29.60 23.50
CA GLU A 156 -25.35 30.21 23.46
C GLU A 156 -26.36 29.40 22.60
N LEU A 157 -26.00 28.17 22.21
CA LEU A 157 -26.83 27.28 21.39
C LEU A 157 -27.31 26.09 22.21
N ASP A 158 -28.63 25.94 22.37
CA ASP A 158 -29.20 24.67 22.83
C ASP A 158 -29.29 23.71 21.65
N VAL A 159 -28.48 22.65 21.66
CA VAL A 159 -28.48 21.59 20.64
C VAL A 159 -29.05 20.27 21.13
N THR A 160 -29.61 20.23 22.34
CA THR A 160 -30.16 19.02 22.95
C THR A 160 -31.22 18.39 22.04
N GLY A 161 -30.94 17.17 21.55
CA GLY A 161 -31.83 16.41 20.66
C GLY A 161 -31.99 16.97 19.25
N LYS A 162 -31.14 17.90 18.82
CA LYS A 162 -31.20 18.57 17.51
C LYS A 162 -30.16 18.00 16.54
N ILE A 163 -30.37 18.22 15.23
CA ILE A 163 -29.36 17.93 14.21
C ILE A 163 -28.47 19.17 14.09
N VAL A 164 -27.16 19.01 14.21
CA VAL A 164 -26.21 20.11 14.12
C VAL A 164 -25.59 20.13 12.72
N LEU A 165 -25.55 21.31 12.10
CA LEU A 165 -24.80 21.59 10.88
C LEU A 165 -23.52 22.35 11.27
N ILE A 166 -22.37 21.88 10.78
CA ILE A 166 -21.07 22.52 10.97
C ILE A 166 -20.35 22.72 9.63
N ASP A 167 -19.54 23.78 9.57
CA ASP A 167 -18.61 24.05 8.47
C ASP A 167 -17.18 23.87 9.01
N ILE A 168 -16.43 22.90 8.50
CA ILE A 168 -15.12 22.52 9.01
C ILE A 168 -14.05 22.54 7.93
N ASP A 169 -12.87 23.09 8.24
CA ASP A 169 -11.65 22.86 7.47
C ASP A 169 -10.87 21.71 8.13
N GLN A 170 -10.95 20.50 7.58
CA GLN A 170 -10.36 19.31 8.22
C GLN A 170 -8.83 19.27 8.23
N ARG A 171 -8.16 20.26 7.62
CA ARG A 171 -6.70 20.40 7.68
C ARG A 171 -6.25 21.53 8.59
N ALA A 172 -6.94 22.67 8.56
CA ALA A 172 -6.56 23.84 9.35
C ALA A 172 -7.21 23.88 10.74
N ASP A 173 -8.38 23.26 10.89
CA ASP A 173 -9.13 23.21 12.15
C ASP A 173 -8.88 21.88 12.87
N TRP A 174 -9.69 20.86 12.60
CA TRP A 174 -9.68 19.58 13.32
C TRP A 174 -10.17 18.44 12.44
N TRP A 175 -9.76 17.22 12.76
CA TRP A 175 -10.40 16.02 12.23
C TRP A 175 -11.85 15.92 12.69
N ILE A 176 -12.75 15.42 11.84
CA ILE A 176 -14.21 15.37 12.09
C ILE A 176 -14.60 14.66 13.41
N THR A 177 -13.76 13.72 13.87
CA THR A 177 -13.94 13.04 15.16
C THR A 177 -14.13 14.05 16.31
N TYR A 178 -13.34 15.13 16.37
CA TYR A 178 -13.41 16.06 17.51
C TYR A 178 -14.71 16.90 17.54
N PRO A 179 -15.14 17.56 16.44
CA PRO A 179 -16.43 18.25 16.41
C PRO A 179 -17.63 17.33 16.63
N MET A 180 -17.57 16.07 16.18
CA MET A 180 -18.60 15.07 16.49
C MET A 180 -18.71 14.85 18.00
N LEU A 181 -17.58 14.60 18.67
CA LEU A 181 -17.55 14.36 20.13
C LEU A 181 -17.99 15.60 20.92
N GLU A 182 -17.64 16.79 20.45
CA GLU A 182 -18.13 18.03 21.05
C GLU A 182 -19.65 18.17 20.86
N ALA A 183 -20.18 17.93 19.67
CA ALA A 183 -21.62 17.97 19.42
C ALA A 183 -22.38 16.97 20.31
N GLU A 184 -21.87 15.75 20.44
CA GLU A 184 -22.39 14.74 21.37
C GLU A 184 -22.37 15.24 22.81
N HIS A 185 -21.24 15.82 23.26
CA HIS A 185 -21.10 16.36 24.61
C HIS A 185 -22.16 17.44 24.92
N GLN A 186 -22.51 18.25 23.92
CA GLN A 186 -23.52 19.30 24.03
C GLN A 186 -24.96 18.77 23.88
N GLY A 187 -25.13 17.47 23.60
CA GLY A 187 -26.42 16.79 23.54
C GLY A 187 -27.07 16.73 22.16
N ALA A 188 -26.31 16.98 21.08
CA ALA A 188 -26.80 16.82 19.71
C ALA A 188 -27.26 15.38 19.43
N ALA A 189 -28.27 15.23 18.56
CA ALA A 189 -28.76 13.93 18.12
C ALA A 189 -28.04 13.39 16.87
N ALA A 190 -27.48 14.28 16.05
CA ALA A 190 -26.70 13.95 14.86
C ALA A 190 -25.91 15.18 14.36
N VAL A 191 -24.92 14.94 13.49
CA VAL A 191 -24.08 15.96 12.87
C VAL A 191 -24.13 15.85 11.34
N LEU A 192 -24.22 17.00 10.69
CA LEU A 192 -23.94 17.21 9.28
C LEU A 192 -22.71 18.11 9.16
N ALA A 193 -21.67 17.64 8.49
CA ALA A 193 -20.41 18.36 8.34
C ALA A 193 -20.19 18.74 6.88
N ALA A 194 -20.13 20.03 6.61
CA ALA A 194 -19.65 20.54 5.33
C ALA A 194 -18.15 20.81 5.42
N ASN A 195 -17.39 20.13 4.55
CA ASN A 195 -15.94 20.31 4.50
C ASN A 195 -15.61 21.55 3.66
N VAL A 196 -15.40 22.68 4.33
CA VAL A 196 -15.15 23.99 3.69
C VAL A 196 -13.66 24.26 3.41
N GLY A 197 -12.78 23.31 3.73
CA GLY A 197 -11.35 23.42 3.47
C GLY A 197 -10.59 22.12 3.75
N GLY A 198 -9.34 22.08 3.27
CA GLY A 198 -8.39 21.01 3.57
C GLY A 198 -8.42 19.80 2.63
N PHE A 199 -9.61 19.34 2.21
CA PHE A 199 -9.82 18.13 1.39
C PHE A 199 -11.10 18.23 0.55
N ALA A 200 -11.24 17.49 -0.55
CA ALA A 200 -12.45 17.48 -1.38
C ALA A 200 -12.93 18.88 -1.86
N GLN A 201 -12.00 19.79 -2.22
CA GLN A 201 -12.30 21.18 -2.59
C GLN A 201 -12.59 21.41 -4.09
N ILE A 202 -12.64 20.35 -4.90
CA ILE A 202 -12.83 20.44 -6.35
C ILE A 202 -14.15 21.11 -6.76
N ALA A 203 -15.21 20.97 -5.95
CA ALA A 203 -16.52 21.53 -6.22
C ALA A 203 -17.31 21.80 -4.93
N ASP A 204 -18.20 22.81 -4.96
CA ASP A 204 -19.05 23.14 -3.80
C ASP A 204 -20.09 22.04 -3.48
N ASP A 205 -20.36 21.12 -4.40
CA ASP A 205 -21.21 19.93 -4.20
C ASP A 205 -20.43 18.66 -3.81
N ALA A 206 -19.11 18.76 -3.63
CA ALA A 206 -18.28 17.67 -3.11
C ALA A 206 -18.72 17.25 -1.69
N LEU A 207 -18.67 15.95 -1.47
CA LEU A 207 -18.77 15.31 -0.17
C LEU A 207 -17.37 14.83 0.21
N ASN A 208 -17.17 14.61 1.51
CA ASN A 208 -15.91 14.11 2.03
C ASN A 208 -16.17 12.98 3.04
N SER A 209 -15.27 12.02 3.11
CA SER A 209 -15.20 11.01 4.16
C SER A 209 -13.78 10.98 4.70
N GLN A 210 -13.64 10.55 5.94
CA GLN A 210 -12.37 10.39 6.63
C GLN A 210 -12.53 9.32 7.71
N ASP A 211 -11.42 8.85 8.27
CA ASP A 211 -11.38 7.90 9.37
C ASP A 211 -12.01 8.49 10.66
N ILE A 212 -12.53 7.60 11.52
CA ILE A 212 -13.01 7.94 12.87
C ILE A 212 -12.20 7.14 13.90
N CYS A 213 -11.24 7.80 14.54
CA CYS A 213 -10.45 7.24 15.64
C CYS A 213 -11.21 7.22 17.00
N GLY A 214 -12.38 7.85 17.09
CA GLY A 214 -13.17 7.99 18.31
C GLY A 214 -14.31 6.97 18.46
N PRO A 215 -15.17 7.11 19.49
CA PRO A 215 -16.40 6.32 19.58
C PRO A 215 -17.40 6.72 18.48
N ALA A 216 -18.13 5.72 17.95
CA ALA A 216 -19.15 5.88 16.91
C ALA A 216 -20.52 6.36 17.44
N ASN A 217 -20.60 7.19 18.49
CA ASN A 217 -21.81 7.30 19.32
C ASN A 217 -23.03 8.00 18.68
N ILE A 218 -22.83 9.01 17.82
CA ILE A 218 -23.92 9.75 17.16
C ILE A 218 -23.77 9.73 15.65
N PRO A 219 -24.88 9.69 14.87
CA PRO A 219 -24.80 9.73 13.41
C PRO A 219 -24.13 11.00 12.93
N THR A 220 -23.08 10.86 12.14
CA THR A 220 -22.33 11.97 11.54
C THR A 220 -22.18 11.73 10.06
N LEU A 221 -22.57 12.71 9.25
CA LEU A 221 -22.53 12.62 7.80
C LEU A 221 -21.89 13.85 7.20
N SER A 222 -21.24 13.66 6.07
CA SER A 222 -20.85 14.74 5.19
C SER A 222 -22.04 15.28 4.43
N ILE A 223 -22.07 16.60 4.26
CA ILE A 223 -22.99 17.32 3.38
C ILE A 223 -22.18 18.34 2.58
N SER A 224 -22.63 18.70 1.39
CA SER A 224 -21.86 19.61 0.56
C SER A 224 -21.87 21.06 1.06
N VAL A 225 -20.83 21.82 0.70
CA VAL A 225 -20.70 23.25 1.03
C VAL A 225 -21.87 24.06 0.44
N ALA A 226 -22.28 23.76 -0.80
CA ALA A 226 -23.45 24.38 -1.42
C ALA A 226 -24.73 24.13 -0.60
N ALA A 227 -24.94 22.89 -0.13
CA ALA A 227 -26.08 22.54 0.68
C ALA A 227 -26.04 23.20 2.07
N SER A 228 -24.87 23.25 2.72
CA SER A 228 -24.70 23.97 3.99
C SER A 228 -25.09 25.45 3.84
N ARG A 229 -24.60 26.14 2.81
CA ARG A 229 -24.94 27.55 2.54
C ARG A 229 -26.45 27.75 2.36
N GLU A 230 -27.11 26.89 1.59
CA GLU A 230 -28.58 26.94 1.41
C GLU A 230 -29.34 26.72 2.72
N LEU A 231 -28.90 25.77 3.55
CA LEU A 231 -29.52 25.48 4.85
C LEU A 231 -29.33 26.64 5.83
N GLN A 232 -28.17 27.28 5.82
CA GLN A 232 -27.91 28.49 6.61
C GLN A 232 -28.84 29.65 6.21
N GLU A 233 -29.10 29.85 4.91
CA GLU A 233 -30.09 30.84 4.44
C GLU A 233 -31.51 30.52 4.95
N LYS A 234 -31.91 29.24 4.94
CA LYS A 234 -33.19 28.79 5.51
C LYS A 234 -33.26 29.04 7.01
N LEU A 235 -32.20 28.73 7.76
CA LEU A 235 -32.10 28.96 9.20
C LEU A 235 -32.17 30.45 9.56
N ALA A 236 -31.62 31.33 8.72
CA ALA A 236 -31.76 32.78 8.88
C ALA A 236 -33.21 33.27 8.66
N ALA A 237 -34.03 32.53 7.92
CA ALA A 237 -35.44 32.84 7.69
C ALA A 237 -36.37 32.29 8.79
N GLY A 238 -35.93 31.31 9.58
CA GLY A 238 -36.69 30.75 10.70
C GLY A 238 -36.25 29.33 11.08
N THR A 239 -37.00 28.71 11.99
CA THR A 239 -36.75 27.33 12.41
C THR A 239 -36.87 26.36 11.24
N VAL A 240 -35.86 25.51 11.07
CA VAL A 240 -35.82 24.45 10.07
C VAL A 240 -35.98 23.10 10.77
N THR A 241 -36.91 22.28 10.31
CA THR A 241 -37.04 20.88 10.73
C THR A 241 -36.54 19.98 9.61
N ALA A 242 -35.71 19.01 9.97
CA ALA A 242 -35.12 18.08 9.03
C ALA A 242 -35.37 16.62 9.46
N THR A 243 -35.39 15.72 8.48
CA THR A 243 -35.43 14.28 8.70
C THR A 243 -34.14 13.66 8.20
N LEU A 244 -33.46 12.91 9.06
CA LEU A 244 -32.25 12.15 8.78
C LEU A 244 -32.51 10.66 9.00
N VAL A 245 -32.17 9.83 8.02
CA VAL A 245 -32.20 8.36 8.10
C VAL A 245 -30.82 7.85 7.73
N VAL A 246 -30.24 6.99 8.57
CA VAL A 246 -28.89 6.45 8.39
C VAL A 246 -28.90 4.97 8.72
N ASP A 247 -28.57 4.14 7.72
CA ASP A 247 -28.29 2.71 7.91
C ASP A 247 -26.78 2.51 7.91
N ASN A 248 -26.23 2.56 9.12
CA ASN A 248 -24.81 2.38 9.40
C ASN A 248 -24.63 1.40 10.56
N GLN A 249 -23.73 0.44 10.39
CA GLN A 249 -23.41 -0.57 11.40
C GLN A 249 -21.91 -0.50 11.66
N VAL A 250 -21.55 -0.02 12.85
CA VAL A 250 -20.17 0.03 13.33
C VAL A 250 -20.05 -0.93 14.50
N GLU A 251 -19.19 -1.93 14.37
CA GLU A 251 -19.02 -2.99 15.36
C GLU A 251 -17.54 -3.06 15.77
N VAL A 252 -17.27 -2.65 17.00
CA VAL A 252 -15.91 -2.60 17.58
C VAL A 252 -15.48 -4.00 18.02
N ASP A 253 -14.20 -4.34 17.82
CA ASP A 253 -13.53 -5.59 18.22
C ASP A 253 -14.14 -6.89 17.65
N THR A 254 -14.99 -6.79 16.62
CA THR A 254 -15.76 -7.95 16.10
C THR A 254 -15.71 -8.09 14.58
N GLY A 255 -15.11 -7.13 13.88
CA GLY A 255 -14.90 -7.18 12.45
C GLY A 255 -13.80 -8.14 12.02
N THR A 256 -13.75 -8.38 10.73
CA THR A 256 -12.69 -9.15 10.09
C THR A 256 -12.44 -8.54 8.73
N THR A 257 -11.23 -8.05 8.51
CA THR A 257 -10.73 -7.66 7.19
C THR A 257 -9.96 -8.83 6.57
N TYR A 258 -9.82 -8.83 5.25
CA TYR A 258 -9.04 -9.84 4.55
C TYR A 258 -7.91 -9.24 3.72
N ASN A 259 -6.68 -9.66 3.98
CA ASN A 259 -5.56 -9.43 3.08
C ASN A 259 -5.53 -10.57 2.05
N VAL A 260 -5.44 -10.24 0.76
CA VAL A 260 -5.42 -11.23 -0.33
C VAL A 260 -4.00 -11.39 -0.84
N THR A 261 -3.47 -12.60 -0.77
CA THR A 261 -2.11 -12.90 -1.20
C THR A 261 -2.06 -13.86 -2.36
N GLY A 262 -1.03 -13.74 -3.20
CA GLY A 262 -0.69 -14.70 -4.25
C GLY A 262 0.80 -14.70 -4.50
N VAL A 263 1.38 -15.87 -4.75
CA VAL A 263 2.84 -16.06 -4.78
C VAL A 263 3.31 -16.48 -6.16
N LEU A 264 4.25 -15.72 -6.73
CA LEU A 264 5.12 -16.17 -7.80
C LEU A 264 6.33 -16.86 -7.17
N LYS A 265 6.40 -18.20 -7.34
CA LYS A 265 7.44 -19.00 -6.68
C LYS A 265 8.81 -18.74 -7.25
N GLY A 266 9.76 -18.46 -6.36
CA GLY A 266 11.18 -18.40 -6.67
C GLY A 266 11.84 -19.77 -6.66
N LYS A 267 13.15 -19.78 -6.89
CA LYS A 267 14.01 -20.96 -6.70
C LYS A 267 14.17 -21.31 -5.22
N SER A 268 13.98 -20.32 -4.34
CA SER A 268 13.97 -20.47 -2.88
C SER A 268 12.80 -19.69 -2.27
N SER A 269 12.25 -20.23 -1.18
CA SER A 269 11.25 -19.56 -0.33
C SER A 269 11.86 -19.07 1.00
N ASP A 270 13.19 -19.11 1.15
CA ASP A 270 13.89 -18.68 2.37
C ASP A 270 13.79 -17.16 2.61
N ARG A 271 13.62 -16.39 1.53
CA ARG A 271 13.43 -14.95 1.50
C ARG A 271 12.25 -14.63 0.59
N GLN A 272 11.74 -13.40 0.68
CA GLN A 272 10.67 -12.95 -0.19
C GLN A 272 10.75 -11.45 -0.48
N ILE A 273 10.06 -11.03 -1.53
CA ILE A 273 9.75 -9.63 -1.84
C ILE A 273 8.23 -9.48 -1.74
N LEU A 274 7.77 -8.42 -1.10
CA LEU A 274 6.35 -8.09 -1.07
C LEU A 274 6.06 -6.98 -2.09
N VAL A 275 4.94 -7.10 -2.79
CA VAL A 275 4.41 -6.08 -3.70
C VAL A 275 2.94 -5.89 -3.38
N GLY A 276 2.47 -4.67 -3.12
CA GLY A 276 1.12 -4.47 -2.59
C GLY A 276 0.58 -3.05 -2.67
N GLY A 277 -0.64 -2.92 -2.15
CA GLY A 277 -1.47 -1.72 -2.08
C GLY A 277 -2.81 -2.12 -1.47
N HIS A 278 -3.61 -1.15 -1.03
CA HIS A 278 -4.89 -1.45 -0.40
C HIS A 278 -6.03 -1.54 -1.41
N TYR A 279 -7.14 -2.14 -0.99
CA TYR A 279 -8.32 -2.24 -1.85
C TYR A 279 -9.60 -1.76 -1.18
N ASP A 280 -9.66 -1.49 0.12
CA ASP A 280 -10.78 -0.72 0.66
C ASP A 280 -10.71 0.74 0.19
N VAL A 281 -11.88 1.38 0.05
CA VAL A 281 -11.98 2.73 -0.50
C VAL A 281 -13.11 3.52 0.14
N HIS A 282 -12.92 4.83 0.23
CA HIS A 282 -14.03 5.78 0.29
C HIS A 282 -14.64 6.06 -1.10
N PHE A 283 -15.97 6.27 -1.14
CA PHE A 283 -16.71 6.53 -2.38
C PHE A 283 -16.33 5.56 -3.52
N TRP A 284 -15.84 6.06 -4.65
CA TRP A 284 -15.45 5.23 -5.79
C TRP A 284 -13.98 4.81 -5.75
N GLY A 285 -13.13 5.60 -5.09
CA GLY A 285 -11.70 5.34 -4.87
C GLY A 285 -10.96 4.89 -6.11
N PHE A 286 -11.12 5.58 -7.25
CA PHE A 286 -10.52 5.13 -8.50
C PHE A 286 -9.00 5.20 -8.42
N GLN A 287 -8.43 6.37 -8.09
CA GLN A 287 -7.01 6.48 -7.82
C GLN A 287 -6.67 5.85 -6.47
N ASP A 288 -7.52 6.08 -5.47
CA ASP A 288 -7.31 5.72 -4.06
C ASP A 288 -8.26 4.60 -3.60
N ASP A 289 -7.92 3.32 -3.73
CA ASP A 289 -6.66 2.82 -4.30
C ASP A 289 -6.85 1.69 -5.33
N ASN A 290 -7.98 1.71 -6.04
CA ASN A 290 -8.27 0.71 -7.07
C ASN A 290 -7.21 0.68 -8.20
N CYS A 291 -6.55 1.81 -8.49
CA CYS A 291 -5.44 1.88 -9.44
C CYS A 291 -4.19 1.11 -8.95
N ALA A 292 -3.86 1.12 -7.65
CA ALA A 292 -2.78 0.27 -7.13
C ALA A 292 -3.11 -1.21 -7.24
N VAL A 293 -4.35 -1.60 -6.93
CA VAL A 293 -4.79 -2.99 -7.13
C VAL A 293 -4.58 -3.43 -8.58
N GLY A 294 -4.96 -2.58 -9.54
CA GLY A 294 -4.71 -2.80 -10.96
C GLY A 294 -3.22 -2.93 -11.30
N LEU A 295 -2.39 -2.04 -10.76
CA LEU A 295 -0.94 -2.04 -10.96
C LEU A 295 -0.31 -3.34 -10.44
N VAL A 296 -0.57 -3.70 -9.19
CA VAL A 296 -0.02 -4.90 -8.53
C VAL A 296 -0.36 -6.16 -9.32
N LEU A 297 -1.62 -6.29 -9.76
CA LEU A 297 -2.07 -7.44 -10.53
C LEU A 297 -1.52 -7.45 -11.96
N SER A 298 -1.37 -6.29 -12.61
CA SER A 298 -0.73 -6.20 -13.93
C SER A 298 0.75 -6.54 -13.86
N MET A 299 1.47 -6.10 -12.82
CA MET A 299 2.86 -6.49 -12.58
C MET A 299 2.98 -7.99 -12.37
N ALA A 300 2.12 -8.59 -11.53
CA ALA A 300 2.10 -10.03 -11.31
C ALA A 300 1.88 -10.80 -12.63
N LYS A 301 0.91 -10.34 -13.43
CA LYS A 301 0.60 -10.90 -14.74
C LYS A 301 1.78 -10.82 -15.70
N ALA A 302 2.45 -9.67 -15.79
CA ALA A 302 3.61 -9.49 -16.67
C ALA A 302 4.81 -10.38 -16.25
N LEU A 303 5.04 -10.56 -14.94
CA LEU A 303 6.07 -11.48 -14.44
C LEU A 303 5.76 -12.94 -14.77
N VAL A 304 4.49 -13.36 -14.65
CA VAL A 304 4.06 -14.71 -15.05
C VAL A 304 4.17 -14.91 -16.57
N ASP A 305 3.63 -13.99 -17.36
CA ASP A 305 3.57 -14.08 -18.83
C ASP A 305 4.96 -14.03 -19.48
N SER A 306 5.90 -13.29 -18.89
CA SER A 306 7.30 -13.25 -19.34
C SER A 306 8.06 -14.55 -19.02
N GLY A 307 7.50 -15.44 -18.20
CA GLY A 307 8.15 -16.66 -17.74
C GLY A 307 9.30 -16.40 -16.77
N TYR A 308 9.29 -15.25 -16.09
CA TYR A 308 10.30 -14.90 -15.09
C TYR A 308 10.30 -15.93 -13.95
N GLN A 309 11.47 -16.47 -13.63
CA GLN A 309 11.67 -17.39 -12.51
C GLN A 309 12.54 -16.69 -11.45
N PRO A 310 11.93 -16.12 -10.40
CA PRO A 310 12.65 -15.40 -9.35
C PRO A 310 13.68 -16.27 -8.62
N GLU A 311 14.69 -15.65 -8.00
CA GLU A 311 15.54 -16.32 -7.01
C GLU A 311 14.78 -16.56 -5.70
N ASN A 312 13.98 -15.59 -5.28
CA ASN A 312 13.20 -15.57 -4.05
C ASN A 312 11.70 -15.45 -4.36
N ASP A 313 10.82 -15.94 -3.49
CA ASP A 313 9.38 -15.77 -3.69
C ASP A 313 9.00 -14.28 -3.82
N ILE A 314 8.16 -13.95 -4.80
CA ILE A 314 7.51 -12.64 -4.88
C ILE A 314 6.06 -12.84 -4.44
N VAL A 315 5.66 -12.19 -3.36
CA VAL A 315 4.33 -12.26 -2.79
C VAL A 315 3.60 -10.96 -3.12
N PHE A 316 2.55 -11.08 -3.92
CA PHE A 316 1.61 -9.99 -4.17
C PHE A 316 0.59 -9.99 -3.03
N CYS A 317 0.42 -8.87 -2.36
CA CYS A 317 -0.42 -8.74 -1.17
C CYS A 317 -1.30 -7.49 -1.30
N LEU A 318 -2.62 -7.69 -1.40
CA LEU A 318 -3.60 -6.62 -1.43
C LEU A 318 -4.25 -6.51 -0.05
N HIS A 319 -4.08 -5.36 0.60
CA HIS A 319 -4.52 -5.13 1.97
C HIS A 319 -5.95 -4.59 2.02
N GLY A 320 -6.73 -5.01 3.01
CA GLY A 320 -8.03 -4.39 3.29
C GLY A 320 -8.00 -3.69 4.64
N ALA A 321 -8.85 -2.69 4.86
CA ALA A 321 -8.89 -1.87 6.07
C ALA A 321 -7.65 -0.98 6.22
N GLU A 322 -7.20 -0.34 5.14
CA GLU A 322 -6.25 0.78 5.17
C GLU A 322 -6.96 2.06 5.62
N GLU A 323 -8.07 2.40 4.96
CA GLU A 323 -8.79 3.69 5.05
C GLU A 323 -9.43 3.94 6.43
N TRP A 324 -9.77 2.84 7.10
CA TRP A 324 -10.25 2.81 8.46
C TRP A 324 -10.36 1.36 8.90
N GLY A 325 -10.05 1.04 10.16
CA GLY A 325 -10.30 -0.30 10.69
C GLY A 325 -10.22 -0.43 12.19
N SER A 326 -10.10 0.68 12.92
CA SER A 326 -9.95 0.67 14.38
C SER A 326 -10.54 1.93 15.01
N SER A 327 -11.32 1.75 16.07
CA SER A 327 -11.83 2.81 16.94
C SER A 327 -10.98 2.93 18.20
N TYR A 328 -11.15 4.02 18.94
CA TYR A 328 -10.47 4.30 20.21
C TYR A 328 -8.93 4.32 20.11
N THR A 329 -8.40 4.74 18.97
CA THR A 329 -6.97 4.89 18.73
C THR A 329 -6.54 6.34 18.90
N GLN A 330 -5.26 6.55 19.21
CA GLN A 330 -4.67 7.89 19.20
C GLN A 330 -4.32 8.36 17.79
N TYR A 331 -4.02 7.41 16.91
CA TYR A 331 -3.62 7.61 15.53
C TYR A 331 -4.43 6.68 14.66
N ASP A 332 -4.66 7.10 13.42
CA ASP A 332 -5.11 6.20 12.40
C ASP A 332 -4.01 5.20 12.05
N TRP A 333 -4.41 3.97 11.71
CA TRP A 333 -3.50 2.90 11.35
C TRP A 333 -4.06 2.17 10.16
N THR A 334 -3.17 1.85 9.22
CA THR A 334 -3.45 0.95 8.10
C THR A 334 -3.65 -0.47 8.63
N VAL A 335 -4.84 -0.77 9.15
CA VAL A 335 -5.13 -1.93 10.01
C VAL A 335 -4.82 -3.23 9.28
N GLY A 336 -5.17 -3.34 8.00
CA GLY A 336 -4.85 -4.47 7.15
C GLY A 336 -3.37 -4.83 7.17
N ALA A 337 -2.51 -3.88 6.78
CA ALA A 337 -1.07 -4.06 6.77
C ALA A 337 -0.49 -4.23 8.17
N TRP A 338 -0.95 -3.46 9.15
CA TRP A 338 -0.48 -3.53 10.53
C TRP A 338 -0.69 -4.92 11.12
N GLU A 339 -1.90 -5.46 11.01
CA GLU A 339 -2.21 -6.82 11.47
C GLU A 339 -1.41 -7.86 10.68
N MET A 340 -1.26 -7.67 9.36
CA MET A 340 -0.52 -8.60 8.51
C MET A 340 0.90 -8.83 9.01
N ILE A 341 1.64 -7.76 9.26
CA ILE A 341 3.07 -7.86 9.62
C ILE A 341 3.29 -8.09 11.12
N ASN A 342 2.39 -7.64 11.99
CA ASN A 342 2.59 -7.74 13.45
C ASN A 342 1.93 -8.97 14.09
N GLN A 343 0.80 -9.44 13.56
CA GLN A 343 0.00 -10.50 14.18
C GLN A 343 -0.12 -11.76 13.33
N VAL A 344 -0.46 -11.59 12.05
CA VAL A 344 -0.77 -12.71 11.15
C VAL A 344 0.50 -13.38 10.66
N HIS A 345 1.47 -12.59 10.18
CA HIS A 345 2.76 -13.05 9.66
C HIS A 345 3.95 -12.32 10.30
N PRO A 346 4.12 -12.40 11.64
CA PRO A 346 5.27 -11.80 12.30
C PRO A 346 6.61 -12.40 11.84
N GLU A 347 6.61 -13.60 11.26
CA GLU A 347 7.78 -14.24 10.66
C GLU A 347 8.25 -13.59 9.34
N TRP A 348 7.43 -12.70 8.74
CA TRP A 348 7.87 -11.93 7.58
C TRP A 348 8.96 -10.92 7.95
N VAL A 349 8.99 -10.46 9.21
CA VAL A 349 10.09 -9.65 9.74
C VAL A 349 11.39 -10.47 9.70
N GLY A 350 12.37 -9.97 8.97
CA GLY A 350 13.64 -10.66 8.76
C GLY A 350 13.61 -11.78 7.71
N LYS A 351 12.46 -12.05 7.07
CA LYS A 351 12.34 -12.88 5.84
C LYS A 351 12.21 -11.99 4.60
N THR A 352 11.38 -10.95 4.68
CA THR A 352 11.13 -10.00 3.59
C THR A 352 12.36 -9.13 3.33
N LEU A 353 12.80 -9.09 2.07
CA LEU A 353 13.92 -8.27 1.60
C LEU A 353 13.50 -6.82 1.42
N ALA A 354 12.32 -6.61 0.82
CA ALA A 354 11.68 -5.31 0.70
C ALA A 354 10.15 -5.47 0.51
N PHE A 355 9.40 -4.44 0.88
CA PHE A 355 8.01 -4.25 0.50
C PHE A 355 7.88 -3.05 -0.45
N ILE A 356 7.31 -3.28 -1.64
CA ILE A 356 7.02 -2.25 -2.63
C ILE A 356 5.50 -1.99 -2.60
N ASN A 357 5.10 -0.90 -1.95
CA ASN A 357 3.73 -0.45 -1.85
C ASN A 357 3.38 0.55 -2.96
N PHE A 358 2.09 0.71 -3.23
CA PHE A 358 1.57 1.70 -4.15
C PHE A 358 0.41 2.47 -3.53
N GLU A 359 0.31 3.73 -3.93
CA GLU A 359 -0.75 4.67 -3.53
C GLU A 359 -1.01 5.59 -4.73
N LEU A 360 -2.24 5.61 -5.24
CA LEU A 360 -2.65 6.49 -6.34
C LEU A 360 -1.73 6.46 -7.58
N PRO A 361 -1.30 5.28 -8.06
CA PRO A 361 -0.14 5.18 -8.95
C PRO A 361 -0.48 5.44 -10.43
N ALA A 362 -1.65 5.98 -10.74
CA ALA A 362 -2.05 6.34 -12.10
C ALA A 362 -2.39 7.83 -12.25
N TYR A 363 -2.02 8.66 -11.28
CA TYR A 363 -2.18 10.11 -11.34
C TYR A 363 -0.82 10.80 -11.54
N GLU A 364 -0.74 11.76 -12.47
CA GLU A 364 0.47 12.55 -12.67
C GLU A 364 0.47 13.75 -11.71
N PHE A 365 1.07 13.57 -10.54
CA PHE A 365 1.08 14.59 -9.48
C PHE A 365 1.85 15.86 -9.83
N ASP A 366 2.93 15.75 -10.62
CA ASP A 366 3.78 16.86 -11.06
C ASP A 366 4.61 16.45 -12.29
N THR A 367 5.54 17.30 -12.73
CA THR A 367 6.50 17.00 -13.81
C THR A 367 7.54 15.95 -13.44
N TYR A 368 7.55 15.46 -12.20
CA TYR A 368 8.47 14.46 -11.68
C TYR A 368 7.71 13.43 -10.84
N THR A 369 8.35 12.31 -10.57
CA THR A 369 7.95 11.36 -9.53
C THR A 369 9.12 11.09 -8.58
N SER A 370 8.88 10.32 -7.52
CA SER A 370 9.90 9.89 -6.58
C SER A 370 9.53 8.52 -6.00
N THR A 371 10.43 7.91 -5.22
CA THR A 371 10.11 6.73 -4.41
C THR A 371 10.42 7.08 -2.97
N TYR A 372 9.39 7.04 -2.12
CA TYR A 372 9.56 7.26 -0.69
C TYR A 372 10.06 5.99 -0.05
N SER A 373 10.94 6.11 0.94
CA SER A 373 11.48 4.96 1.65
C SER A 373 12.12 5.37 2.97
N ALA A 374 12.51 4.38 3.77
CA ALA A 374 13.44 4.63 4.87
C ALA A 374 14.79 5.17 4.33
N PRO A 375 15.52 6.02 5.10
CA PRO A 375 16.75 6.64 4.62
C PRO A 375 17.83 5.67 4.17
N GLU A 376 17.88 4.47 4.77
CA GLU A 376 18.82 3.42 4.38
C GLU A 376 18.64 2.90 2.96
N MET A 377 17.50 3.12 2.31
CA MET A 377 17.28 2.69 0.92
C MET A 377 17.62 3.77 -0.11
N PHE A 378 17.87 5.03 0.30
CA PHE A 378 18.04 6.16 -0.62
C PHE A 378 19.15 5.93 -1.65
N SER A 379 20.33 5.49 -1.20
CA SER A 379 21.46 5.27 -2.09
C SER A 379 21.26 4.09 -3.06
N MET A 380 20.41 3.12 -2.71
CA MET A 380 20.02 2.02 -3.60
C MET A 380 19.04 2.51 -4.66
N LEU A 381 18.04 3.29 -4.26
CA LEU A 381 17.02 3.84 -5.14
C LEU A 381 17.63 4.85 -6.13
N ASP A 382 18.58 5.66 -5.66
CA ASP A 382 19.35 6.57 -6.52
C ASP A 382 20.13 5.80 -7.59
N TYR A 383 20.86 4.76 -7.21
CA TYR A 383 21.55 3.88 -8.15
C TYR A 383 20.59 3.21 -9.13
N PHE A 384 19.47 2.68 -8.64
CA PHE A 384 18.47 2.04 -9.47
C PHE A 384 17.93 3.01 -10.53
N ALA A 385 17.46 4.19 -10.11
CA ALA A 385 16.87 5.16 -11.01
C ALA A 385 17.88 5.76 -12.01
N ASN A 386 19.11 6.05 -11.57
CA ASN A 386 20.06 6.85 -12.36
C ASN A 386 21.19 6.07 -13.04
N GLU A 387 21.52 4.87 -12.57
CA GLU A 387 22.69 4.12 -13.04
C GLU A 387 22.37 2.69 -13.52
N TYR A 388 21.32 2.07 -12.99
CA TYR A 388 21.00 0.69 -13.33
C TYR A 388 20.46 0.60 -14.77
N ALA A 389 21.18 -0.13 -15.62
CA ALA A 389 20.94 -0.17 -17.06
C ALA A 389 19.55 -0.71 -17.50
N TYR A 390 18.81 -1.33 -16.57
CA TYR A 390 17.48 -1.90 -16.84
C TYR A 390 16.35 -1.15 -16.11
N SER A 391 16.66 -0.03 -15.44
CA SER A 391 15.63 0.88 -14.95
C SER A 391 15.03 1.64 -16.15
N PRO A 392 13.71 1.60 -16.34
CA PRO A 392 13.07 2.33 -17.43
C PRO A 392 13.00 3.82 -17.13
N ASP A 393 13.15 4.64 -18.17
CA ASP A 393 12.88 6.08 -18.11
C ASP A 393 11.36 6.35 -18.25
N PRO A 394 10.82 7.43 -17.66
CA PRO A 394 9.45 7.87 -17.92
C PRO A 394 9.21 8.20 -19.39
N GLU A 395 8.11 7.69 -19.96
CA GLU A 395 7.68 7.98 -21.33
C GLU A 395 6.28 8.58 -21.35
N GLY A 396 6.12 9.82 -21.82
CA GLY A 396 4.81 10.48 -21.89
C GLY A 396 4.26 10.98 -20.55
N CYS A 397 5.01 10.78 -19.46
CA CYS A 397 4.78 11.32 -18.12
C CYS A 397 6.10 11.77 -17.50
N PHE A 398 6.04 12.53 -16.41
CA PHE A 398 7.18 12.93 -15.57
C PHE A 398 8.41 13.43 -16.35
N PRO A 399 8.31 14.51 -17.15
CA PRO A 399 9.40 15.00 -17.99
C PRO A 399 10.69 15.39 -17.25
N ASP A 400 10.62 15.65 -15.94
CA ASP A 400 11.78 15.92 -15.08
C ASP A 400 12.35 14.64 -14.42
N GLY A 401 11.76 13.47 -14.69
CA GLY A 401 12.26 12.16 -14.28
C GLY A 401 11.85 11.73 -12.87
N VAL A 402 12.60 10.76 -12.33
CA VAL A 402 12.47 10.27 -10.95
C VAL A 402 13.47 11.01 -10.07
N LEU A 403 12.99 11.74 -9.06
CA LEU A 403 13.85 12.40 -8.09
C LEU A 403 14.35 11.41 -7.04
N THR A 404 15.62 11.56 -6.67
CA THR A 404 16.36 10.61 -5.80
C THR A 404 17.05 11.30 -4.62
N GLU A 405 16.63 12.53 -4.27
CA GLU A 405 17.22 13.32 -3.18
C GLU A 405 16.92 12.76 -1.77
N GLY A 406 16.12 11.69 -1.68
CA GLY A 406 15.80 10.97 -0.44
C GLY A 406 14.51 11.47 0.21
N TYR A 407 13.42 10.74 -0.03
CA TYR A 407 12.07 11.09 0.44
C TYR A 407 11.59 10.05 1.46
N GLN A 408 11.15 10.48 2.64
CA GLN A 408 10.76 9.58 3.74
C GLN A 408 9.31 9.12 3.62
N THR A 409 9.05 7.91 4.12
CA THR A 409 7.70 7.33 4.28
C THR A 409 6.87 8.15 5.29
N TYR A 410 5.54 8.13 5.14
CA TYR A 410 4.57 8.72 6.07
C TYR A 410 3.62 7.66 6.61
N THR A 411 2.88 7.97 7.68
CA THR A 411 1.99 7.01 8.35
C THR A 411 0.66 6.76 7.63
N TYR A 412 0.50 7.25 6.39
CA TYR A 412 -0.77 7.29 5.63
C TYR A 412 -0.79 6.24 4.51
N SER A 413 -0.04 5.16 4.68
CA SER A 413 0.09 4.12 3.67
C SER A 413 0.64 2.83 4.27
N ASP A 414 0.34 1.71 3.61
CA ASP A 414 0.65 0.37 4.11
C ASP A 414 2.16 0.14 4.37
N ASP A 415 3.04 0.76 3.57
CA ASP A 415 4.50 0.60 3.69
C ASP A 415 5.04 0.99 5.06
N PHE A 416 4.39 1.93 5.75
CA PHE A 416 4.81 2.39 7.06
C PHE A 416 4.67 1.30 8.13
N SER A 417 3.62 0.49 8.06
CA SER A 417 3.40 -0.63 8.98
C SER A 417 4.54 -1.65 8.88
N TYR A 418 5.03 -1.92 7.67
CA TYR A 418 6.17 -2.80 7.42
C TYR A 418 7.50 -2.16 7.84
N TYR A 419 7.70 -0.89 7.52
CA TYR A 419 8.88 -0.14 7.97
C TYR A 419 8.98 -0.10 9.49
N ALA A 420 7.88 0.19 10.18
CA ALA A 420 7.82 0.20 11.65
C ALA A 420 8.16 -1.17 12.26
N ALA A 421 7.81 -2.26 11.57
CA ALA A 421 8.17 -3.63 11.97
C ALA A 421 9.62 -4.02 11.63
N GLY A 422 10.36 -3.17 10.91
CA GLY A 422 11.77 -3.38 10.52
C GLY A 422 11.96 -4.06 9.17
N VAL A 423 10.95 -4.01 8.29
CA VAL A 423 11.06 -4.44 6.89
C VAL A 423 11.38 -3.21 6.02
N PRO A 424 12.47 -3.23 5.22
CA PRO A 424 12.71 -2.16 4.25
C PRO A 424 11.50 -2.02 3.32
N SER A 425 10.97 -0.80 3.17
CA SER A 425 9.78 -0.58 2.35
C SER A 425 9.89 0.69 1.52
N THR A 426 9.10 0.69 0.45
CA THR A 426 8.99 1.82 -0.48
C THR A 426 7.53 2.06 -0.84
N VAL A 427 7.20 3.30 -1.17
CA VAL A 427 5.93 3.67 -1.82
C VAL A 427 6.19 4.68 -2.94
N ASN A 428 5.40 4.69 -4.01
CA ASN A 428 5.55 5.70 -5.06
C ASN A 428 5.30 7.11 -4.53
N GLY A 429 5.90 8.12 -5.15
CA GLY A 429 5.68 9.52 -4.79
C GLY A 429 4.24 9.91 -5.05
N PHE A 430 3.48 10.14 -3.97
CA PHE A 430 2.03 10.33 -4.03
C PHE A 430 1.56 11.50 -3.15
N LEU A 431 2.11 11.64 -1.94
CA LEU A 431 1.58 12.54 -0.92
C LEU A 431 2.16 13.97 -0.96
N LEU A 432 3.48 14.11 -0.83
CA LEU A 432 4.17 15.37 -0.62
C LEU A 432 5.02 15.80 -1.82
N GLN A 433 5.03 17.11 -2.05
CA GLN A 433 5.96 17.75 -2.96
C GLN A 433 7.40 17.62 -2.45
N LYS A 434 8.36 17.96 -3.31
CA LYS A 434 9.80 17.89 -3.01
C LYS A 434 10.26 18.61 -1.72
N ASP A 435 9.47 19.52 -1.17
CA ASP A 435 9.78 20.21 0.09
C ASP A 435 9.48 19.35 1.34
N MET A 436 8.77 18.23 1.17
CA MET A 436 8.31 17.35 2.26
C MET A 436 7.44 18.06 3.31
N GLU A 437 6.80 19.16 2.91
CA GLU A 437 5.92 19.96 3.76
C GLU A 437 4.54 20.18 3.10
N THR A 438 4.50 20.30 1.77
CA THR A 438 3.29 20.64 1.02
C THR A 438 2.74 19.41 0.31
N VAL A 439 1.44 19.14 0.42
CA VAL A 439 0.80 18.06 -0.37
C VAL A 439 0.59 18.44 -1.83
N PHE A 440 0.41 17.45 -2.69
CA PHE A 440 -0.03 17.69 -4.05
C PHE A 440 -1.50 18.15 -4.13
N PRO A 441 -1.91 18.88 -5.19
CA PRO A 441 -3.27 19.38 -5.35
C PRO A 441 -4.37 18.31 -5.27
N PHE A 442 -4.09 17.08 -5.68
CA PHE A 442 -5.04 15.96 -5.57
C PHE A 442 -5.61 15.81 -4.15
N TYR A 443 -4.76 15.95 -3.13
CA TYR A 443 -5.18 15.85 -1.72
C TYR A 443 -6.10 16.98 -1.27
N LEU A 444 -5.95 18.17 -1.87
CA LEU A 444 -6.81 19.30 -1.54
C LEU A 444 -8.14 19.19 -2.27
N ASP A 445 -8.11 18.77 -3.53
CA ASP A 445 -9.25 18.90 -4.43
C ASP A 445 -10.11 17.62 -4.48
N ILE A 446 -9.52 16.44 -4.56
CA ILE A 446 -10.21 15.19 -4.97
C ILE A 446 -10.22 14.13 -3.86
N TYR A 447 -9.13 14.00 -3.10
CA TYR A 447 -8.94 12.94 -2.11
C TYR A 447 -10.15 12.76 -1.19
N HIS A 448 -10.54 11.50 -1.01
CA HIS A 448 -11.70 11.05 -0.23
C HIS A 448 -13.00 11.78 -0.58
N SER A 449 -13.29 11.91 -1.88
CA SER A 449 -14.54 12.48 -2.39
C SER A 449 -15.14 11.63 -3.50
N GLN A 450 -16.40 11.90 -3.83
CA GLN A 450 -17.08 11.24 -4.95
C GLN A 450 -16.53 11.64 -6.33
N TYR A 451 -15.53 12.51 -6.39
CA TYR A 451 -14.87 12.94 -7.64
C TYR A 451 -13.62 12.13 -7.98
N ASP A 452 -13.13 11.28 -7.07
CA ASP A 452 -12.09 10.32 -7.43
C ASP A 452 -12.67 9.24 -8.36
N THR A 453 -12.51 9.46 -9.67
CA THR A 453 -13.22 8.76 -10.74
C THR A 453 -12.26 8.44 -11.88
N PRO A 454 -12.63 7.55 -12.82
CA PRO A 454 -11.77 7.18 -13.95
C PRO A 454 -11.28 8.35 -14.84
N ASP A 455 -11.89 9.53 -14.73
CA ASP A 455 -11.49 10.73 -15.46
C ASP A 455 -10.11 11.26 -15.05
N THR A 456 -9.58 10.86 -13.89
CA THR A 456 -8.24 11.23 -13.40
C THR A 456 -7.14 10.29 -13.90
N TYR A 457 -7.49 9.21 -14.61
CA TYR A 457 -6.54 8.18 -15.05
C TYR A 457 -5.51 8.73 -16.05
N ASN A 458 -4.23 8.42 -15.82
CA ASN A 458 -3.16 8.64 -16.78
C ASN A 458 -2.48 7.31 -17.13
N GLU A 459 -2.73 6.83 -18.35
CA GLU A 459 -2.19 5.58 -18.87
C GLU A 459 -0.65 5.57 -18.92
N ALA A 460 -0.02 6.69 -19.26
CA ALA A 460 1.43 6.79 -19.32
C ALA A 460 2.07 6.63 -17.94
N VAL A 461 1.44 7.19 -16.90
CA VAL A 461 1.88 7.03 -15.51
C VAL A 461 1.70 5.58 -15.05
N MET A 462 0.56 4.96 -15.35
CA MET A 462 0.31 3.55 -15.02
C MET A 462 1.32 2.62 -15.70
N ASP A 463 1.54 2.78 -17.02
CA ASP A 463 2.52 1.98 -17.78
C ASP A 463 3.94 2.16 -17.21
N PHE A 464 4.36 3.41 -16.97
CA PHE A 464 5.64 3.70 -16.35
C PHE A 464 5.79 3.02 -14.99
N ASN A 465 4.80 3.16 -14.09
CA ASN A 465 4.91 2.61 -12.74
C ASN A 465 4.91 1.07 -12.74
N ILE A 466 4.12 0.39 -13.59
CA ILE A 466 4.21 -1.08 -13.72
C ILE A 466 5.63 -1.49 -14.16
N ARG A 467 6.20 -0.82 -15.17
CA ARG A 467 7.54 -1.10 -15.70
C ARG A 467 8.62 -0.82 -14.67
N TYR A 468 8.61 0.36 -14.07
CA TYR A 468 9.64 0.84 -13.16
C TYR A 468 9.70 0.01 -11.88
N TYR A 469 8.56 -0.21 -11.24
CA TYR A 469 8.53 -0.97 -9.99
C TYR A 469 8.62 -2.48 -10.19
N GLY A 470 8.16 -3.01 -11.32
CA GLY A 470 8.44 -4.40 -11.68
C GLY A 470 9.93 -4.63 -11.93
N ALA A 471 10.61 -3.70 -12.59
CA ALA A 471 12.06 -3.72 -12.73
C ALA A 471 12.77 -3.57 -11.37
N LEU A 472 12.24 -2.77 -10.44
CA LEU A 472 12.77 -2.65 -9.08
C LEU A 472 12.64 -3.98 -8.31
N ALA A 473 11.49 -4.66 -8.40
CA ALA A 473 11.29 -5.97 -7.81
C ALA A 473 12.28 -7.00 -8.37
N MET A 474 12.48 -7.02 -9.69
CA MET A 474 13.48 -7.88 -10.34
C MET A 474 14.92 -7.52 -9.91
N TYR A 475 15.25 -6.24 -9.77
CA TYR A 475 16.55 -5.79 -9.29
C TYR A 475 16.81 -6.28 -7.86
N ILE A 476 15.84 -6.12 -6.96
CA ILE A 476 15.93 -6.59 -5.56
C ILE A 476 16.10 -8.11 -5.52
N ASP A 477 15.36 -8.85 -6.34
CA ASP A 477 15.42 -10.31 -6.40
C ASP A 477 16.78 -10.83 -6.91
N GLN A 478 17.30 -10.22 -7.97
CA GLN A 478 18.55 -10.65 -8.60
C GLN A 478 19.79 -10.17 -7.85
N THR A 479 19.64 -9.22 -6.92
CA THR A 479 20.74 -8.65 -6.15
C THR A 479 21.11 -9.57 -4.98
N PRO A 480 22.34 -10.13 -4.92
CA PRO A 480 22.72 -11.09 -3.87
C PRO A 480 22.69 -10.53 -2.45
N ALA A 481 22.86 -9.21 -2.30
CA ALA A 481 22.77 -8.47 -1.05
C ALA A 481 22.36 -7.03 -1.34
N LEU A 482 21.23 -6.59 -0.79
CA LEU A 482 20.78 -5.21 -0.93
C LEU A 482 21.78 -4.25 -0.30
N TYR A 483 21.99 -3.13 -0.98
CA TYR A 483 22.79 -2.04 -0.44
C TYR A 483 21.90 -1.16 0.43
N LEU A 484 22.01 -1.30 1.74
CA LEU A 484 21.39 -0.38 2.69
C LEU A 484 22.48 0.56 3.23
N ASP A 485 22.18 1.85 3.30
CA ASP A 485 23.13 2.90 3.72
C ASP A 485 22.62 3.63 4.96
N PHE A 486 23.04 3.14 6.13
CA PHE A 486 22.63 3.73 7.41
C PHE A 486 23.27 5.09 7.73
N THR A 487 24.08 5.66 6.84
CA THR A 487 24.72 6.97 7.07
C THR A 487 23.67 8.08 7.16
N ALA A 488 22.69 8.08 6.25
CA ALA A 488 21.60 9.07 6.28
C ALA A 488 20.75 8.96 7.56
N GLN A 489 20.50 7.72 8.01
CA GLN A 489 19.78 7.45 9.25
C GLN A 489 20.59 7.88 10.50
N TYR A 490 21.91 7.69 10.49
CA TYR A 490 22.81 8.22 11.52
C TYR A 490 22.74 9.75 11.60
N ASP A 491 22.88 10.45 10.47
CA ASP A 491 22.86 11.91 10.41
C ASP A 491 21.51 12.47 10.89
N ARG A 492 20.41 11.81 10.51
CA ARG A 492 19.05 12.15 10.98
C ARG A 492 18.91 12.02 12.50
N ILE A 493 19.33 10.90 13.08
CA ILE A 493 19.24 10.70 14.54
C ILE A 493 20.13 11.71 15.27
N LEU A 494 21.33 11.97 14.76
CA LEU A 494 22.25 12.95 15.33
C LEU A 494 21.64 14.36 15.33
N ALA A 495 21.00 14.77 14.24
CA ALA A 495 20.36 16.06 14.11
C ALA A 495 19.14 16.23 15.04
N ALA A 496 18.44 15.14 15.36
CA ALA A 496 17.29 15.14 16.28
C ALA A 496 17.68 15.22 17.77
N MET A 497 18.97 15.07 18.12
CA MET A 497 19.41 15.09 19.51
C MET A 497 19.27 16.48 20.15
N ASN A 498 18.59 16.55 21.29
CA ASN A 498 18.52 17.74 22.14
C ASN A 498 19.18 17.44 23.49
N GLU A 499 20.49 17.68 23.60
CA GLU A 499 21.26 17.33 24.80
C GLU A 499 20.72 17.93 26.11
N PRO A 500 20.30 19.22 26.16
CA PRO A 500 19.66 19.76 27.36
C PRO A 500 18.41 18.98 27.78
N LEU A 501 17.51 18.68 26.84
CA LEU A 501 16.27 17.95 27.11
C LEU A 501 16.54 16.49 27.51
N MET A 502 17.51 15.85 26.86
CA MET A 502 17.97 14.51 27.20
C MET A 502 18.52 14.46 28.63
N ALA A 503 19.34 15.45 29.01
CA ALA A 503 19.88 15.54 30.37
C ALA A 503 18.79 15.80 31.41
N GLU A 504 17.82 16.68 31.11
CA GLU A 504 16.66 16.93 31.97
C GLU A 504 15.80 15.67 32.16
N SER A 505 15.66 14.86 31.10
CA SER A 505 14.91 13.60 31.09
C SER A 505 15.69 12.42 31.70
N GLY A 506 16.94 12.63 32.14
CA GLY A 506 17.77 11.59 32.74
C GLY A 506 18.34 10.55 31.75
N VAL A 507 18.39 10.88 30.46
CA VAL A 507 18.99 10.03 29.42
C VAL A 507 20.51 9.94 29.61
N ASP A 508 21.07 8.74 29.49
CA ASP A 508 22.52 8.52 29.42
C ASP A 508 23.04 8.94 28.04
N THR A 509 23.37 10.22 27.90
CA THR A 509 23.83 10.80 26.63
C THR A 509 25.13 10.18 26.13
N ALA A 510 26.01 9.73 27.02
CA ALA A 510 27.27 9.10 26.65
C ALA A 510 27.04 7.70 26.06
N ALA A 511 26.15 6.91 26.66
CA ALA A 511 25.75 5.61 26.11
C ALA A 511 25.03 5.77 24.76
N PHE A 512 24.14 6.77 24.64
CA PHE A 512 23.44 7.06 23.38
C PHE A 512 24.41 7.44 22.26
N GLN A 513 25.37 8.34 22.53
CA GLN A 513 26.40 8.74 21.56
C GLN A 513 27.29 7.56 21.15
N ALA A 514 27.66 6.69 22.10
CA ALA A 514 28.44 5.50 21.79
C ALA A 514 27.69 4.53 20.85
N ALA A 515 26.40 4.29 21.10
CA ALA A 515 25.56 3.47 20.21
C ALA A 515 25.41 4.11 18.82
N LEU A 516 25.26 5.44 18.76
CA LEU A 516 25.15 6.15 17.49
C LEU A 516 26.48 6.10 16.69
N GLU A 517 27.62 6.17 17.36
CA GLU A 517 28.92 5.95 16.71
C GLU A 517 29.10 4.53 16.17
N GLU A 518 28.54 3.51 16.84
CA GLU A 518 28.54 2.15 16.32
C GLU A 518 27.72 2.05 15.03
N LEU A 519 26.52 2.63 14.99
CA LEU A 519 25.70 2.71 13.77
C LEU A 519 26.47 3.34 12.60
N ARG A 520 27.18 4.44 12.85
CA ARG A 520 28.03 5.10 11.83
C ARG A 520 29.10 4.17 11.28
N ARG A 521 29.74 3.36 12.13
CA ARG A 521 30.78 2.42 11.71
C ARG A 521 30.21 1.29 10.86
N PHE A 522 28.99 0.84 11.15
CA PHE A 522 28.29 -0.14 10.31
C PHE A 522 27.97 0.41 8.91
N GLY A 523 27.46 1.63 8.79
CA GLY A 523 27.20 2.25 7.48
C GLY A 523 28.45 2.32 6.58
N LEU A 524 29.59 2.72 7.16
CA LEU A 524 30.88 2.78 6.43
C LEU A 524 31.41 1.39 6.00
N LEU A 525 31.06 0.33 6.72
CA LEU A 525 31.45 -1.06 6.38
C LEU A 525 30.63 -1.58 5.20
N GLU A 526 29.34 -1.24 5.12
CA GLU A 526 28.47 -1.58 3.99
C GLU A 526 28.88 -0.86 2.70
N GLU A 527 29.23 0.43 2.78
CA GLU A 527 29.79 1.19 1.65
C GLU A 527 31.06 0.52 1.09
N THR A 528 31.96 0.08 1.98
CA THR A 528 33.18 -0.66 1.60
C THR A 528 32.86 -2.02 0.98
N MET A 529 31.80 -2.70 1.44
CA MET A 529 31.35 -3.97 0.88
C MET A 529 30.68 -3.81 -0.49
N LYS A 530 29.95 -2.72 -0.72
CA LYS A 530 29.39 -2.35 -2.04
C LYS A 530 30.51 -2.19 -3.07
N GLU A 531 31.52 -1.38 -2.78
CA GLU A 531 32.66 -1.19 -3.69
C GLU A 531 33.35 -2.52 -4.02
N LEU A 532 33.44 -3.44 -3.06
CA LEU A 532 34.01 -4.77 -3.26
C LEU A 532 33.08 -5.65 -4.13
N GLY A 533 31.78 -5.63 -3.83
CA GLY A 533 30.73 -6.38 -4.51
C GLY A 533 30.57 -5.98 -5.97
N GLU A 534 30.53 -4.68 -6.27
CA GLU A 534 30.48 -4.14 -7.63
C GLU A 534 31.74 -4.48 -8.42
N ARG A 535 32.93 -4.35 -7.80
CA ARG A 535 34.19 -4.76 -8.44
C ARG A 535 34.25 -6.26 -8.70
N ILE A 536 33.65 -7.08 -7.83
CA ILE A 536 33.57 -8.53 -7.99
C ILE A 536 32.50 -8.89 -9.04
N GLY A 537 31.34 -8.26 -9.04
CA GLY A 537 30.25 -8.43 -10.01
C GLY A 537 30.67 -8.05 -11.43
N GLN A 538 31.29 -6.88 -11.61
CA GLN A 538 31.88 -6.45 -12.89
C GLN A 538 33.02 -7.37 -13.36
N GLN A 539 33.72 -8.06 -12.45
CA GLN A 539 34.74 -9.05 -12.80
C GLN A 539 34.17 -10.45 -13.10
N LEU A 540 33.08 -10.84 -12.44
CA LEU A 540 32.38 -12.11 -12.63
C LEU A 540 31.60 -12.14 -13.95
N ASP A 541 31.06 -11.01 -14.39
CA ASP A 541 30.41 -10.88 -15.70
C ASP A 541 31.39 -11.08 -16.88
N ARG A 542 32.70 -10.99 -16.62
CA ARG A 542 33.75 -11.31 -17.61
C ARG A 542 34.18 -12.78 -17.65
N ARG A 543 33.78 -13.63 -16.68
CA ARG A 543 34.13 -15.06 -16.66
C ARG A 543 33.09 -15.89 -15.90
N PHE A 544 32.18 -16.53 -16.64
CA PHE A 544 31.35 -17.58 -16.08
C PHE A 544 32.14 -18.87 -15.79
N GLY A 545 31.85 -19.49 -14.64
CA GLY A 545 32.00 -20.93 -14.40
C GLY A 545 32.92 -21.31 -13.24
N ARG A 546 32.30 -21.61 -12.09
CA ARG A 546 32.85 -22.26 -10.85
C ARG A 546 33.52 -21.35 -9.83
N PHE A 547 32.77 -20.73 -8.93
CA PHE A 547 33.28 -20.34 -7.60
C PHE A 547 32.16 -20.19 -6.54
N LEU A 548 31.15 -21.07 -6.55
CA LEU A 548 30.17 -21.18 -5.46
C LEU A 548 30.62 -22.31 -4.51
N GLU A 549 31.58 -22.02 -3.63
CA GLU A 549 31.88 -22.90 -2.48
C GLU A 549 32.61 -22.21 -1.31
N LEU A 550 32.83 -20.88 -1.35
CA LEU A 550 33.63 -20.17 -0.33
C LEU A 550 32.92 -19.00 0.37
N GLY A 551 31.65 -18.73 0.08
CA GLY A 551 30.88 -17.61 0.66
C GLY A 551 30.08 -17.90 1.94
N VAL A 552 30.24 -19.07 2.57
CA VAL A 552 29.34 -19.53 3.66
C VAL A 552 29.84 -19.15 5.08
N LEU A 553 30.85 -18.29 5.23
CA LEU A 553 31.49 -18.03 6.54
C LEU A 553 31.28 -16.64 7.16
N VAL A 554 30.34 -15.82 6.66
CA VAL A 554 30.06 -14.48 7.22
C VAL A 554 28.71 -14.40 7.96
N PHE A 555 27.90 -15.47 7.93
CA PHE A 555 26.57 -15.48 8.58
C PHE A 555 26.57 -15.76 10.10
N SER A 556 27.73 -15.96 10.74
CA SER A 556 27.79 -16.17 12.20
C SER A 556 27.80 -14.87 13.03
N GLY A 557 27.90 -13.69 12.40
CA GLY A 557 27.99 -12.41 13.11
C GLY A 557 26.65 -11.72 13.42
N GLN A 558 25.57 -12.05 12.72
CA GLN A 558 24.27 -11.36 12.90
C GLN A 558 23.51 -11.80 14.15
N LYS A 559 23.80 -13.00 14.69
CA LYS A 559 23.17 -13.47 15.93
C LYS A 559 23.67 -12.74 17.18
N GLU A 560 24.93 -12.27 17.17
CA GLU A 560 25.50 -11.52 18.29
C GLU A 560 25.09 -10.03 18.27
N ALA A 561 24.85 -9.44 17.10
CA ALA A 561 24.36 -8.06 16.98
C ALA A 561 22.89 -7.91 17.46
N GLY A 562 22.03 -8.87 17.12
CA GLY A 562 20.64 -8.91 17.61
C GLY A 562 20.53 -9.16 19.12
N GLU A 563 21.42 -9.98 19.70
CA GLU A 563 21.45 -10.22 21.15
C GLU A 563 22.03 -9.04 21.96
N ILE A 564 22.87 -8.19 21.36
CA ILE A 564 23.41 -6.99 22.02
C ILE A 564 22.37 -5.86 22.05
N LEU A 565 21.59 -5.67 20.99
CA LEU A 565 20.48 -4.71 20.97
C LEU A 565 19.34 -5.12 21.92
N CYS A 566 19.08 -6.43 22.05
CA CYS A 566 18.08 -6.95 23.00
C CYS A 566 18.55 -6.87 24.48
N ARG A 567 19.86 -6.80 24.74
CA ARG A 567 20.41 -6.65 26.11
C ARG A 567 20.49 -5.20 26.60
N CYS A 568 20.37 -4.21 25.72
CA CYS A 568 20.44 -2.79 26.10
C CYS A 568 19.05 -2.16 26.35
N GLY A 569 17.95 -2.80 25.97
CA GLY A 569 16.59 -2.32 26.23
C GLY A 569 15.84 -3.14 27.27
N ARG A 570 15.87 -2.72 28.54
CA ARG A 570 14.87 -3.15 29.54
C ARG A 570 13.52 -2.48 29.21
N VAL A 571 12.81 -3.00 28.20
CA VAL A 571 11.47 -2.55 27.81
C VAL A 571 10.38 -3.36 28.53
N GLU A 572 10.61 -4.64 28.86
CA GLU A 572 9.63 -5.45 29.62
C GLU A 572 9.40 -4.94 31.06
N ALA A 573 10.42 -4.38 31.71
CA ALA A 573 10.29 -3.83 33.07
C ALA A 573 9.48 -2.53 33.11
N PHE A 574 9.49 -1.73 32.04
CA PHE A 574 8.73 -0.49 31.93
C PHE A 574 7.25 -0.77 31.63
N LEU A 575 6.97 -1.80 30.82
CA LEU A 575 5.60 -2.25 30.51
C LEU A 575 4.90 -2.94 31.70
N GLU A 576 5.63 -3.62 32.58
CA GLU A 576 5.07 -4.19 33.82
C GLU A 576 4.79 -3.15 34.92
N GLU A 577 5.54 -2.05 34.95
CA GLU A 577 5.36 -0.97 35.93
C GLU A 577 4.15 -0.09 35.56
N TRP A 578 3.88 0.11 34.26
CA TRP A 578 2.69 0.81 33.77
C TRP A 578 1.39 0.04 34.00
N ARG A 579 1.42 -1.30 33.99
CA ARG A 579 0.24 -2.16 34.26
C ARG A 579 -0.13 -2.29 35.75
N ARG A 580 0.68 -1.75 36.68
CA ARG A 580 0.49 -1.97 38.14
C ARG A 580 0.01 -0.77 38.94
N ASN A 581 -0.18 0.40 38.34
CA ASN A 581 -0.81 1.55 39.00
C ASN A 581 -1.88 2.15 38.08
N PRO A 582 -3.17 2.06 38.43
CA PRO A 582 -4.25 2.67 37.67
C PRO A 582 -4.25 4.19 37.76
#